data_AF-A0A937YZU6-F1
#
_entry.id   AF-A0A937YZU6-F1
#
_cell.length_a   1.000
_cell.length_b   1.000
_cell.length_c   1.000
_cell.angle_alpha   90.00
_cell.angle_beta   90.00
_cell.angle_gamma   90.00
#
_symmetry.space_group_name_H-M   'P 1'
#
loop_
_entity.id
_entity.type
_entity.pdbx_description
1 polymer ?
#
loop_
_entity_poly.entity_id
_entity_poly.type
_entity_poly.pdbx_seq_one_letter_code
_entity_poly.pdbx_strand_id
1 'polypeptide(L)'
;MEVKGNVVHEVRGLYQVIQFVPLRRTEGVSFDFLPLGALLRIDAIDRVMHAPGAFSPGSVGAVTRPWYMHPHQDDHLVVLHGTRDVEIYSTAHGRVERFLVEPDRIEMNGDLLHEGPAVLVWPRKVFHRVWSGEQGSASLNLATHHEGFDLNTNFNVYDLEPETGRFEVIRAGHLDQGGRR
;
A
#
# COMPACT_ATOMS: atom_id res chain seq x y z
N MET A 1 -18.10 13.31 -14.03
CA MET A 1 -18.43 11.94 -14.45
C MET A 1 -17.92 11.03 -13.34
N GLU A 2 -18.81 10.54 -12.47
CA GLU A 2 -18.42 9.63 -11.37
C GLU A 2 -17.92 8.32 -11.98
N VAL A 3 -16.65 7.97 -11.75
CA VAL A 3 -16.06 6.71 -12.22
C VAL A 3 -16.02 5.73 -11.05
N LYS A 4 -17.21 5.30 -10.59
CA LYS A 4 -17.33 4.15 -9.66
C LYS A 4 -17.03 2.81 -10.33
N GLY A 5 -16.91 2.77 -11.67
CA GLY A 5 -16.77 1.54 -12.45
C GLY A 5 -15.38 0.91 -12.49
N ASN A 6 -14.38 1.49 -11.81
CA ASN A 6 -13.00 1.00 -11.87
C ASN A 6 -12.53 0.29 -10.60
N VAL A 7 -13.31 0.35 -9.52
CA VAL A 7 -13.08 -0.51 -8.36
C VAL A 7 -13.54 -1.91 -8.74
N VAL A 8 -12.59 -2.84 -8.85
CA VAL A 8 -12.86 -4.24 -9.20
C VAL A 8 -13.03 -5.12 -7.98
N HIS A 9 -12.39 -4.75 -6.86
CA HIS A 9 -12.53 -5.42 -5.58
C HIS A 9 -12.51 -4.42 -4.43
N GLU A 10 -13.29 -4.70 -3.39
CA GLU A 10 -13.32 -3.89 -2.19
C GLU A 10 -13.69 -4.74 -0.97
N VAL A 11 -12.96 -4.53 0.12
CA VAL A 11 -13.42 -4.81 1.48
C VAL A 11 -13.44 -3.49 2.22
N ARG A 12 -14.65 -2.98 2.48
CA ARG A 12 -14.86 -1.64 3.05
C ARG A 12 -14.08 -1.47 4.35
N GLY A 13 -13.25 -0.44 4.40
CA GLY A 13 -12.42 -0.13 5.57
C GLY A 13 -11.14 -0.96 5.69
N LEU A 14 -10.79 -1.75 4.67
CA LEU A 14 -9.56 -2.52 4.61
C LEU A 14 -8.77 -2.29 3.32
N TYR A 15 -9.38 -2.53 2.16
CA TYR A 15 -8.72 -2.28 0.88
C TYR A 15 -9.69 -2.08 -0.28
N GLN A 16 -9.16 -1.50 -1.35
CA GLN A 16 -9.77 -1.48 -2.67
C GLN A 16 -8.72 -1.82 -3.73
N VAL A 17 -9.17 -2.40 -4.85
CA VAL A 17 -8.36 -2.55 -6.06
C VAL A 17 -9.01 -1.75 -7.18
N ILE A 18 -8.24 -0.83 -7.75
CA ILE A 18 -8.69 0.04 -8.84
C ILE A 18 -7.95 -0.34 -10.11
N GLN A 19 -8.67 -0.85 -11.11
CA GLN A 19 -8.08 -1.19 -12.40
C GLN A 19 -7.79 0.06 -13.24
N PHE A 20 -6.68 0.04 -13.96
CA PHE A 20 -6.39 1.05 -14.96
C PHE A 20 -7.26 0.83 -16.21
N VAL A 21 -7.39 1.87 -17.03
CA VAL A 21 -8.09 1.77 -18.31
C VAL A 21 -7.07 1.64 -19.43
N PRO A 22 -7.15 0.60 -20.27
CA PRO A 22 -6.29 0.45 -21.43
C PRO A 22 -6.59 1.53 -22.47
N LEU A 23 -5.54 2.23 -22.89
CA LEU A 23 -5.61 3.20 -23.99
C LEU A 23 -5.07 2.61 -25.29
N ARG A 24 -3.95 1.87 -25.20
CA ARG A 24 -3.33 1.24 -26.36
C ARG A 24 -2.52 0.01 -25.97
N ARG A 25 -2.51 -0.97 -26.86
CA ARG A 25 -1.62 -2.13 -26.86
C ARG A 25 -0.96 -2.24 -28.22
N THR A 26 0.36 -2.25 -28.26
CA THR A 26 1.16 -2.60 -29.46
C THR A 26 2.28 -3.53 -29.06
N GLU A 27 3.00 -4.08 -30.03
CA GLU A 27 4.23 -4.84 -29.75
C GLU A 27 5.18 -3.99 -28.88
N GLY A 28 5.56 -4.53 -27.72
CA GLY A 28 6.45 -3.90 -26.75
C GLY A 28 5.88 -2.69 -25.98
N VAL A 29 4.60 -2.34 -26.12
CA VAL A 29 4.03 -1.17 -25.43
C VAL A 29 2.62 -1.44 -24.90
N SER A 30 2.49 -1.39 -23.58
CA SER A 30 1.24 -1.19 -22.84
C SER A 30 1.11 0.29 -22.48
N PHE A 31 -0.02 0.90 -22.85
CA PHE A 31 -0.36 2.26 -22.46
C PHE A 31 -1.73 2.29 -21.79
N ASP A 32 -1.73 2.73 -20.54
CA ASP A 32 -2.84 2.73 -19.62
C ASP A 32 -2.95 4.07 -18.93
N PHE A 33 -4.14 4.39 -18.43
CA PHE A 33 -4.28 5.50 -17.49
C PHE A 33 -5.03 5.07 -16.24
N LEU A 34 -4.60 5.62 -15.10
CA LEU A 34 -5.33 5.58 -13.86
C LEU A 34 -6.43 6.66 -13.90
N PRO A 35 -7.72 6.29 -13.90
CA PRO A 35 -8.79 7.28 -13.85
C PRO A 35 -8.74 8.07 -12.54
N LEU A 36 -8.38 9.35 -12.63
CA LEU A 36 -8.29 10.23 -11.45
C LEU A 36 -9.63 10.35 -10.71
N GLY A 37 -10.77 10.19 -11.39
CA GLY A 37 -12.08 10.18 -10.75
C GLY A 37 -12.38 8.95 -9.89
N ALA A 38 -11.55 7.91 -9.95
CA ALA A 38 -11.60 6.77 -9.04
C ALA A 38 -10.76 7.01 -7.77
N LEU A 39 -9.90 8.04 -7.77
CA LEU A 39 -9.16 8.50 -6.60
C LEU A 39 -9.94 9.64 -5.93
N LEU A 40 -9.97 9.67 -4.60
CA LEU A 40 -10.62 10.76 -3.89
C LEU A 40 -9.89 12.09 -4.12
N ARG A 41 -8.56 12.08 -3.91
CA ARG A 41 -7.64 13.22 -4.06
C ARG A 41 -6.19 12.72 -4.01
N ILE A 42 -5.26 13.47 -4.59
CA ILE A 42 -3.81 13.21 -4.43
C ILE A 42 -3.20 14.44 -3.78
N ASP A 43 -2.65 14.28 -2.57
CA ASP A 43 -1.96 15.33 -1.82
C ASP A 43 -0.44 15.19 -1.87
N ALA A 44 0.06 13.96 -2.03
CA ALA A 44 1.47 13.67 -2.23
C ALA A 44 1.67 12.46 -3.17
N ILE A 45 2.84 12.42 -3.80
CA ILE A 45 3.28 11.29 -4.62
C ILE A 45 4.67 10.92 -4.16
N ASP A 46 4.81 9.72 -3.61
CA ASP A 46 6.08 9.20 -3.14
C ASP A 46 6.64 8.17 -4.11
N ARG A 47 7.93 8.28 -4.41
CA ARG A 47 8.67 7.24 -5.11
C ARG A 47 9.33 6.33 -4.08
N VAL A 48 9.14 5.02 -4.22
CA VAL A 48 9.74 4.03 -3.33
C VAL A 48 10.50 2.99 -4.14
N MET A 49 11.76 2.76 -3.75
CA MET A 49 12.66 1.78 -4.35
C MET A 49 13.10 0.80 -3.27
N HIS A 50 12.82 -0.49 -3.44
CA HIS A 50 13.31 -1.54 -2.56
C HIS A 50 14.37 -2.36 -3.28
N ALA A 51 15.49 -2.62 -2.60
CA ALA A 51 16.43 -3.66 -2.98
C ALA A 51 15.77 -5.05 -2.90
N PRO A 52 16.35 -6.10 -3.51
CA PRO A 52 15.89 -7.47 -3.33
C PRO A 52 15.70 -7.87 -1.86
N GLY A 53 14.55 -8.47 -1.52
CA GLY A 53 14.29 -9.01 -0.17
C GLY A 53 14.19 -7.99 0.96
N ALA A 54 13.99 -6.70 0.65
CA ALA A 54 13.92 -5.65 1.66
C ALA A 54 12.55 -5.65 2.37
N PHE A 55 12.58 -5.38 3.68
CA PHE A 55 11.38 -5.19 4.51
C PHE A 55 11.11 -3.71 4.76
N SER A 56 9.82 -3.36 4.80
CA SER A 56 9.34 -2.03 5.15
C SER A 56 8.04 -2.15 5.94
N PRO A 57 8.01 -1.78 7.23
CA PRO A 57 9.11 -1.24 8.04
C PRO A 57 10.28 -2.22 8.23
N GLY A 58 11.46 -1.66 8.54
CA GLY A 58 12.61 -2.42 9.03
C GLY A 58 12.39 -2.88 10.48
N SER A 59 13.21 -3.83 10.94
CA SER A 59 13.14 -4.34 12.32
C SER A 59 13.40 -3.24 13.36
N VAL A 60 12.68 -3.29 14.48
CA VAL A 60 12.84 -2.37 15.63
C VAL A 60 13.02 -3.19 16.90
N GLY A 61 14.20 -3.11 17.51
CA GLY A 61 14.49 -3.88 18.73
C GLY A 61 14.35 -5.39 18.50
N ALA A 62 13.51 -6.04 19.30
CA ALA A 62 13.20 -7.46 19.16
C ALA A 62 12.13 -7.79 18.09
N VAL A 63 11.43 -6.77 17.57
CA VAL A 63 10.35 -6.95 16.59
C VAL A 63 10.95 -6.95 15.19
N THR A 64 11.03 -8.14 14.58
CA THR A 64 11.70 -8.37 13.29
C THR A 64 10.86 -7.97 12.08
N ARG A 65 9.53 -8.05 12.20
CA ARG A 65 8.55 -7.76 11.14
C ARG A 65 7.45 -6.83 11.66
N PRO A 66 7.77 -5.57 11.98
CA PRO A 66 6.77 -4.66 12.52
C PRO A 66 5.80 -4.18 11.43
N TRP A 67 4.87 -3.30 11.82
CA TRP A 67 3.84 -2.74 10.94
C TRP A 67 3.90 -1.20 10.92
N TYR A 68 3.61 -0.60 9.78
CA TYR A 68 3.25 0.81 9.71
C TYR A 68 1.73 0.97 9.82
N MET A 69 1.28 2.13 10.31
CA MET A 69 -0.11 2.55 10.18
C MET A 69 -0.19 4.08 10.13
N HIS A 70 -0.97 4.58 9.17
CA HIS A 70 -1.27 6.00 9.00
C HIS A 70 -2.61 6.38 9.64
N PRO A 71 -2.68 7.27 10.64
CA PRO A 71 -3.96 7.65 11.24
C PRO A 71 -4.81 8.58 10.34
N HIS A 72 -4.17 9.32 9.44
CA HIS A 72 -4.77 10.39 8.64
C HIS A 72 -4.36 10.37 7.16
N GLN A 73 -3.89 9.24 6.63
CA GLN A 73 -3.52 9.09 5.23
C GLN A 73 -4.05 7.77 4.67
N ASP A 74 -4.61 7.83 3.46
CA ASP A 74 -4.87 6.66 2.62
C ASP A 74 -3.72 6.51 1.62
N ASP A 75 -3.34 5.28 1.31
CA ASP A 75 -2.26 4.95 0.38
C ASP A 75 -2.81 4.26 -0.87
N HIS A 76 -2.25 4.63 -2.01
CA HIS A 76 -2.60 4.10 -3.33
C HIS A 76 -1.32 3.60 -4.00
N LEU A 77 -1.03 2.32 -3.79
CA LEU A 77 0.18 1.67 -4.29
C LEU A 77 0.04 1.30 -5.75
N VAL A 78 0.99 1.78 -6.56
CA VAL A 78 1.21 1.35 -7.94
C VAL A 78 2.60 0.75 -8.05
N VAL A 79 2.70 -0.54 -8.36
CA VAL A 79 3.98 -1.21 -8.62
C VAL A 79 4.35 -1.01 -10.10
N LEU A 80 5.57 -0.56 -10.36
CA LEU A 80 6.09 -0.29 -11.71
C LEU A 80 7.15 -1.30 -12.14
N HIS A 81 7.79 -1.98 -11.19
CA HIS A 81 8.80 -2.99 -11.46
C HIS A 81 8.92 -3.96 -10.28
N GLY A 82 9.23 -5.22 -10.59
CA GLY A 82 9.44 -6.27 -9.60
C GLY A 82 8.15 -6.62 -8.87
N THR A 83 8.27 -7.11 -7.65
CA THR A 83 7.11 -7.57 -6.88
C THR A 83 7.13 -6.99 -5.47
N ARG A 84 5.94 -6.71 -4.95
CA ARG A 84 5.73 -6.31 -3.57
C ARG A 84 4.69 -7.23 -2.97
N ASP A 85 5.06 -7.91 -1.91
CA ASP A 85 4.08 -8.62 -1.13
C ASP A 85 3.73 -7.79 0.09
N VAL A 86 2.44 -7.49 0.18
CA VAL A 86 1.85 -6.51 1.06
C VAL A 86 0.89 -7.25 1.96
N GLU A 87 1.16 -7.21 3.24
CA GLU A 87 0.19 -7.65 4.23
C GLU A 87 -0.53 -6.44 4.79
N ILE A 88 -1.85 -6.55 4.91
CA ILE A 88 -2.69 -5.52 5.52
C ILE A 88 -3.58 -6.13 6.60
N TYR A 89 -3.88 -5.32 7.62
CA TYR A 89 -4.73 -5.70 8.73
C TYR A 89 -5.50 -4.48 9.25
N SER A 90 -6.77 -4.69 9.61
CA SER A 90 -7.51 -3.74 10.43
C SER A 90 -8.19 -4.48 11.58
N THR A 91 -8.33 -3.82 12.72
CA THR A 91 -9.00 -4.41 13.89
C THR A 91 -10.46 -4.76 13.62
N ALA A 92 -11.12 -4.00 12.73
CA ALA A 92 -12.49 -4.27 12.31
C ALA A 92 -12.61 -5.51 11.41
N HIS A 93 -11.58 -5.80 10.60
CA HIS A 93 -11.54 -6.98 9.75
C HIS A 93 -11.07 -8.23 10.48
N GLY A 94 -10.13 -8.07 11.43
CA GLY A 94 -9.73 -9.12 12.38
C GLY A 94 -8.89 -10.26 11.77
N ARG A 95 -8.40 -10.11 10.54
CA ARG A 95 -7.45 -11.05 9.92
C ARG A 95 -6.49 -10.33 8.99
N VAL A 96 -5.31 -10.92 8.79
CA VAL A 96 -4.35 -10.43 7.80
C VAL A 96 -4.81 -10.86 6.41
N GLU A 97 -4.86 -9.90 5.48
CA GLU A 97 -4.96 -10.19 4.06
C GLU A 97 -3.59 -9.96 3.42
N ARG A 98 -3.17 -10.88 2.56
CA ARG A 98 -1.87 -10.84 1.92
C ARG A 98 -2.02 -10.68 0.41
N PHE A 99 -1.31 -9.71 -0.14
CA PHE A 99 -1.34 -9.39 -1.56
C PHE A 99 0.04 -9.60 -2.17
N LEU A 100 0.11 -10.26 -3.33
CA LEU A 100 1.27 -10.15 -4.21
C LEU A 100 0.92 -9.15 -5.31
N VAL A 101 1.64 -8.03 -5.34
CA VAL A 101 1.40 -6.92 -6.26
C VAL A 101 2.55 -6.81 -7.25
N GLU A 102 2.23 -6.91 -8.52
CA GLU A 102 3.13 -6.76 -9.66
C GLU A 102 2.61 -5.66 -10.62
N PRO A 103 3.38 -5.23 -11.63
CA PRO A 103 2.92 -4.20 -12.55
C PRO A 103 1.63 -4.54 -13.30
N ASP A 104 1.40 -5.82 -13.60
CA ASP A 104 0.31 -6.28 -14.45
C ASP A 104 -0.56 -7.38 -13.79
N ARG A 105 -0.48 -7.57 -12.47
CA ARG A 105 -1.41 -8.43 -11.72
C ARG A 105 -1.41 -8.16 -10.23
N ILE A 106 -2.51 -8.55 -9.58
CA ILE A 106 -2.63 -8.62 -8.12
C ILE A 106 -3.19 -9.98 -7.74
N GLU A 107 -2.52 -10.66 -6.83
CA GLU A 107 -3.02 -11.87 -6.17
C GLU A 107 -3.35 -11.55 -4.71
N MET A 108 -4.33 -12.25 -4.15
CA MET A 108 -4.73 -12.15 -2.74
C MET A 108 -4.82 -13.54 -2.14
N ASN A 109 -4.06 -13.79 -1.07
CA ASN A 109 -3.97 -15.08 -0.38
C ASN A 109 -3.66 -16.28 -1.29
N GLY A 110 -2.93 -16.05 -2.39
CA GLY A 110 -2.55 -17.07 -3.36
C GLY A 110 -3.52 -17.24 -4.54
N ASP A 111 -4.66 -16.55 -4.52
CA ASP A 111 -5.62 -16.55 -5.62
C ASP A 111 -5.46 -15.28 -6.48
N LEU A 112 -5.58 -15.42 -7.80
CA LEU A 112 -5.58 -14.28 -8.72
C LEU A 112 -6.79 -13.38 -8.42
N LEU A 113 -6.53 -12.16 -7.97
CA LEU A 113 -7.56 -11.16 -7.69
C LEU A 113 -7.83 -10.29 -8.93
N HIS A 114 -6.78 -9.89 -9.64
CA HIS A 114 -6.91 -9.07 -10.84
C HIS A 114 -5.76 -9.33 -11.82
N GLU A 115 -6.09 -9.43 -13.11
CA GLU A 115 -5.14 -9.49 -14.22
C GLU A 115 -5.14 -8.14 -14.96
N GLY A 116 -3.97 -7.50 -15.02
CA GLY A 116 -3.78 -6.16 -15.58
C GLY A 116 -3.23 -5.14 -14.56
N PRO A 117 -2.85 -3.94 -15.03
CA PRO A 117 -2.34 -2.88 -14.19
C PRO A 117 -3.43 -2.32 -13.26
N ALA A 118 -3.11 -2.27 -11.97
CA ALA A 118 -4.05 -1.83 -10.94
C ALA A 118 -3.35 -1.08 -9.80
N VAL A 119 -4.16 -0.34 -9.05
CA VAL A 119 -3.78 0.27 -7.77
C VAL A 119 -4.29 -0.62 -6.64
N LEU A 120 -3.42 -0.99 -5.70
CA LEU A 120 -3.84 -1.49 -4.39
C LEU A 120 -3.99 -0.31 -3.44
N VAL A 121 -5.17 -0.16 -2.85
CA VAL A 121 -5.48 0.95 -1.95
C VAL A 121 -5.74 0.39 -0.56
N TRP A 122 -5.20 1.01 0.48
CA TRP A 122 -5.66 0.83 1.86
C TRP A 122 -5.94 2.18 2.52
N PRO A 123 -7.09 2.32 3.22
CA PRO A 123 -7.41 3.54 3.92
C PRO A 123 -6.58 3.71 5.19
N ARG A 124 -6.61 4.92 5.75
CA ARG A 124 -6.11 5.23 7.10
C ARG A 124 -6.57 4.21 8.14
N LYS A 125 -5.74 4.02 9.16
CA LYS A 125 -5.93 3.06 10.26
C LYS A 125 -5.88 1.59 9.84
N VAL A 126 -5.40 1.31 8.64
CA VAL A 126 -4.98 -0.03 8.22
C VAL A 126 -3.49 -0.19 8.50
N PHE A 127 -3.17 -1.23 9.26
CA PHE A 127 -1.79 -1.67 9.46
C PHE A 127 -1.33 -2.32 8.17
N HIS A 128 -0.11 -1.98 7.73
CA HIS A 128 0.48 -2.58 6.55
C HIS A 128 1.98 -2.79 6.74
N ARG A 129 2.49 -3.82 6.09
CA ARG A 129 3.92 -4.08 5.96
C ARG A 129 4.19 -4.70 4.60
N VAL A 130 5.39 -4.46 4.09
CA VAL A 130 5.75 -4.84 2.73
C VAL A 130 7.09 -5.54 2.71
N TRP A 131 7.21 -6.54 1.85
CA TRP A 131 8.51 -7.08 1.45
C TRP A 131 8.64 -7.12 -0.08
N SER A 132 9.84 -6.86 -0.58
CA SER A 132 10.14 -6.93 -2.03
C SER A 132 10.64 -8.30 -2.46
N GLY A 133 10.25 -8.74 -3.64
CA GLY A 133 10.75 -9.99 -4.23
C GLY A 133 12.24 -9.98 -4.56
N GLU A 134 12.70 -11.07 -5.19
CA GLU A 134 14.11 -11.29 -5.54
C GLU A 134 14.69 -10.24 -6.51
N GLN A 135 13.83 -9.57 -7.29
CA GLN A 135 14.23 -8.50 -8.20
C GLN A 135 14.12 -7.10 -7.57
N GLY A 136 13.80 -7.02 -6.27
CA GLY A 136 13.43 -5.78 -5.62
C GLY A 136 12.08 -5.26 -6.10
N SER A 137 11.82 -3.98 -5.91
CA SER A 137 10.65 -3.32 -6.49
C SER A 137 10.84 -1.81 -6.69
N ALA A 138 10.11 -1.28 -7.67
CA ALA A 138 9.90 0.15 -7.83
C ALA A 138 8.39 0.43 -7.80
N SER A 139 7.96 1.45 -7.05
CA SER A 139 6.56 1.81 -6.96
C SER A 139 6.35 3.30 -6.77
N LEU A 140 5.14 3.73 -7.06
CA LEU A 140 4.59 5.01 -6.62
C LEU A 140 3.54 4.76 -5.55
N ASN A 141 3.52 5.63 -4.54
CA ASN A 141 2.40 5.75 -3.62
C ASN A 141 1.73 7.10 -3.83
N LEU A 142 0.42 7.10 -4.09
CA LEU A 142 -0.36 8.34 -4.15
C LEU A 142 -1.10 8.49 -2.82
N ALA A 143 -0.75 9.50 -2.04
CA ALA A 143 -1.31 9.70 -0.72
C ALA A 143 -2.53 10.63 -0.76
N THR A 144 -3.60 10.25 -0.06
CA THR A 144 -4.71 11.14 0.27
C THR A 144 -4.64 11.48 1.75
N HIS A 145 -4.40 12.74 2.09
CA HIS A 145 -4.35 13.20 3.47
C HIS A 145 -5.75 13.56 3.97
N HIS A 146 -5.99 13.36 5.25
CA HIS A 146 -7.23 13.73 5.91
C HIS A 146 -6.98 14.80 6.96
N GLU A 147 -8.06 15.38 7.47
CA GLU A 147 -7.98 16.28 8.62
C GLU A 147 -7.21 15.59 9.78
N GLY A 148 -6.24 16.32 10.34
CA GLY A 148 -5.32 15.82 11.36
C GLY A 148 -3.96 15.34 10.83
N PHE A 149 -3.74 15.35 9.51
CA PHE A 149 -2.42 15.03 8.94
C PHE A 149 -1.32 16.00 9.44
N ASP A 150 -0.25 15.43 9.99
CA ASP A 150 0.98 16.12 10.39
C ASP A 150 2.17 15.20 10.13
N LEU A 151 3.23 15.71 9.48
CA LEU A 151 4.39 14.89 9.09
C LEU A 151 5.06 14.18 10.29
N ASN A 152 5.04 14.78 11.48
CA ASN A 152 5.65 14.21 12.69
C ASN A 152 4.85 13.05 13.28
N THR A 153 3.55 12.96 12.95
CA THR A 153 2.61 11.96 13.49
C THR A 153 1.90 11.15 12.41
N ASN A 154 2.26 11.35 11.13
CA ASN A 154 1.59 10.75 9.99
C ASN A 154 1.62 9.23 10.01
N PHE A 155 2.66 8.64 10.57
CA PHE A 155 2.70 7.21 10.88
C PHE A 155 3.54 6.94 12.12
N ASN A 156 3.39 5.72 12.64
CA ASN A 156 4.31 5.11 13.59
C ASN A 156 4.61 3.67 13.17
N VAL A 157 5.59 3.08 13.85
CA VAL A 157 5.90 1.66 13.75
C VAL A 157 5.28 0.95 14.95
N TYR A 158 4.60 -0.16 14.69
CA TYR A 158 3.83 -0.90 15.67
C TYR A 158 4.33 -2.34 15.79
N ASP A 159 4.31 -2.85 17.02
CA ASP A 159 4.19 -4.27 17.27
C ASP A 159 2.70 -4.61 17.33
N LEU A 160 2.24 -5.49 16.45
CA LEU A 160 0.84 -5.88 16.31
C LEU A 160 0.79 -7.40 16.33
N GLU A 161 -0.06 -7.94 17.20
CA GLU A 161 -0.44 -9.35 17.28
C GLU A 161 -1.77 -9.55 16.54
N PRO A 162 -1.77 -10.04 15.28
CA PRO A 162 -2.98 -10.09 14.46
C PRO A 162 -4.07 -11.02 15.02
N GLU A 163 -3.69 -12.03 15.80
CA GLU A 163 -4.61 -13.00 16.40
C GLU A 163 -5.54 -12.36 17.44
N THR A 164 -5.05 -11.34 18.16
CA THR A 164 -5.80 -10.63 19.19
C THR A 164 -6.18 -9.22 18.78
N GLY A 165 -5.52 -8.68 17.75
CA GLY A 165 -5.63 -7.29 17.32
C GLY A 165 -5.01 -6.29 18.29
N ARG A 166 -4.26 -6.76 19.29
CA ARG A 166 -3.53 -5.88 20.21
C ARG A 166 -2.30 -5.34 19.53
N PHE A 167 -2.04 -4.05 19.73
CA PHE A 167 -0.85 -3.40 19.21
C PHE A 167 -0.33 -2.33 20.16
N GLU A 168 0.95 -2.03 20.04
CA GLU A 168 1.59 -0.90 20.69
C GLU A 168 2.55 -0.17 19.74
N VAL A 169 2.75 1.12 19.98
CA VAL A 169 3.75 1.90 19.25
C VAL A 169 5.13 1.55 19.79
N ILE A 170 6.00 1.02 18.94
CA ILE A 170 7.37 0.67 19.30
C ILE A 170 8.39 1.70 18.81
N ARG A 171 8.00 2.55 17.85
CA ARG A 171 8.84 3.64 17.36
C ARG A 171 8.00 4.74 16.70
N ALA A 172 8.33 5.99 17.00
CA ALA A 172 7.70 7.14 16.37
C ALA A 172 8.12 7.24 14.90
N GLY A 173 7.17 7.39 13.98
CA GLY A 173 7.45 7.28 12.54
C GLY A 173 8.31 8.40 11.98
N HIS A 174 8.24 9.61 12.55
CA HIS A 174 9.11 10.73 12.14
C HIS A 174 10.60 10.45 12.35
N LEU A 175 10.96 9.50 13.22
CA LEU A 175 12.35 9.08 13.41
C LEU A 175 12.89 8.26 12.22
N ASP A 176 12.00 7.75 11.36
CA ASP A 176 12.34 7.04 10.11
C ASP A 176 12.27 7.94 8.88
N GLN A 177 11.79 9.18 9.04
CA GLN A 177 11.88 10.19 8.01
C GLN A 177 13.26 10.87 8.11
N GLY A 178 14.13 10.62 7.12
CA GLY A 178 15.42 11.30 6.99
C GLY A 178 15.20 12.82 6.97
N GLY A 179 15.54 13.47 8.09
CA GLY A 179 14.92 14.72 8.49
C GLY A 179 14.98 15.87 7.49
N ARG A 180 13.91 16.68 7.47
CA ARG A 180 14.09 18.12 7.34
C ARG A 180 14.54 18.63 8.71
N ARG A 181 15.83 18.92 8.83
CA ARG A 181 16.25 20.03 9.69
C ARG A 181 15.94 21.34 8.96
#